data_AF-A0A956GEW9-F1
#
_entry.id   AF-A0A956GEW9-F1
#
_cell.length_a   1.000
_cell.length_b   1.000
_cell.length_c   1.000
_cell.angle_alpha   90.00
_cell.angle_beta   90.00
_cell.angle_gamma   90.00
#
_symmetry.space_group_name_H-M   'P 1'
#
loop_
_entity.id
_entity.type
_entity.pdbx_description
1 polymer ?
#
loop_
_entity_poly.entity_id
_entity_poly.type
_entity_poly.pdbx_seq_one_letter_code
_entity_poly.pdbx_strand_id
1 'polypeptide(L)'
;MVTRDAASSWPRERWSEHPRYPEQALLLGSHETFRNYMRYIRDGVAQVAREGGSTRRRQRLLSRLGEHYADLTWSMSVHEGYEERKLYPFLEARTGRSLAWLREEHDELSLLHDLVRDGFAEAARLVSARDDAALEAARVQLEQALEAAETVLAAHLRAEEDAVVPLMLALEPEEFAQYRDLPQAKGPPRPRAF
;
A
#
# COMPACT_ATOMS: atom_id res chain seq x y z
N MET A 1 6.07 36.91 10.75
CA MET A 1 4.62 36.62 10.62
C MET A 1 4.49 35.71 9.41
N VAL A 2 4.57 34.40 9.63
CA VAL A 2 4.49 33.41 8.55
C VAL A 2 3.03 33.31 8.16
N THR A 3 2.70 33.69 6.93
CA THR A 3 1.36 33.51 6.37
C THR A 3 1.02 32.03 6.42
N ARG A 4 -0.17 31.70 6.93
CA ARG A 4 -0.77 30.39 6.73
C ARG A 4 -1.03 30.24 5.23
N ASP A 5 -0.01 29.80 4.49
CA ASP A 5 -0.14 29.59 3.06
C ASP A 5 -1.10 28.43 2.82
N ALA A 6 -2.07 28.72 1.95
CA ALA A 6 -3.25 27.92 1.69
C ALA A 6 -2.87 26.50 1.25
N ALA A 7 -2.91 25.54 2.18
CA ALA A 7 -3.26 24.19 1.80
C ALA A 7 -4.62 24.29 1.08
N SER A 8 -4.60 24.01 -0.22
CA SER A 8 -5.74 24.01 -1.13
C SER A 8 -7.03 23.63 -0.39
N SER A 9 -7.97 24.58 -0.26
CA SER A 9 -9.25 24.41 0.44
C SER A 9 -10.23 23.50 -0.31
N TRP A 10 -9.74 22.68 -1.23
CA TRP A 10 -10.56 21.83 -2.08
C TRP A 10 -10.96 20.58 -1.30
N PRO A 11 -12.27 20.40 -1.02
CA PRO A 11 -12.74 19.17 -0.40
C PRO A 11 -12.41 17.98 -1.33
N ARG A 12 -12.12 16.82 -0.74
CA ARG A 12 -11.70 15.59 -1.44
C ARG A 12 -12.63 15.24 -2.59
N GLU A 13 -13.93 15.42 -2.38
CA GLU A 13 -15.00 15.13 -3.33
C GLU A 13 -14.92 15.96 -4.62
N ARG A 14 -14.18 17.08 -4.60
CA ARG A 14 -14.02 18.00 -5.73
C ARG A 14 -12.60 18.01 -6.30
N TRP A 15 -11.70 17.16 -5.82
CA TRP A 15 -10.34 17.11 -6.38
C TRP A 15 -10.35 16.84 -7.89
N SER A 16 -11.23 15.96 -8.37
CA SER A 16 -11.36 15.65 -9.80
C SER A 16 -11.77 16.83 -10.67
N GLU A 17 -12.36 17.87 -10.09
CA GLU A 17 -12.71 19.11 -10.78
C GLU A 17 -11.53 20.09 -10.86
N HIS A 18 -10.45 19.85 -10.10
CA HIS A 18 -9.30 20.74 -10.08
C HIS A 18 -8.56 20.67 -11.43
N PRO A 19 -8.24 21.82 -12.07
CA PRO A 19 -7.61 21.83 -13.40
C PRO A 19 -6.30 21.02 -13.48
N ARG A 20 -5.59 20.90 -12.36
CA ARG A 20 -4.32 20.18 -12.26
C ARG A 20 -4.44 18.73 -11.79
N TYR A 21 -5.66 18.24 -11.53
CA TYR A 21 -5.89 16.89 -11.01
C TYR A 21 -5.34 15.77 -11.90
N PRO A 22 -5.55 15.77 -13.24
CA PRO A 22 -5.12 14.66 -14.08
C PRO A 22 -3.60 14.41 -14.04
N GLU A 23 -2.81 15.45 -13.79
CA GLU A 23 -1.34 15.38 -13.81
C GLU A 23 -0.74 15.25 -12.41
N GLN A 24 -1.37 15.84 -11.38
CA GLN A 24 -0.77 15.98 -10.05
C GLN A 24 -1.33 15.01 -9.00
N ALA A 25 -2.40 14.29 -9.30
CA ALA A 25 -3.02 13.32 -8.40
C ALA A 25 -2.71 11.85 -8.77
N LEU A 26 -1.59 11.60 -9.44
CA LEU A 26 -1.22 10.28 -9.97
C LEU A 26 -1.11 9.17 -8.90
N LEU A 27 -0.82 9.53 -7.64
CA LEU A 27 -0.78 8.57 -6.52
C LEU A 27 -2.12 7.84 -6.31
N LEU A 28 -3.25 8.49 -6.61
CA LEU A 28 -4.58 7.91 -6.40
C LEU A 28 -4.82 6.63 -7.21
N GLY A 29 -4.26 6.55 -8.42
CA GLY A 29 -4.38 5.34 -9.24
C GLY A 29 -3.64 4.15 -8.64
N SER A 30 -2.44 4.37 -8.08
CA SER A 30 -1.70 3.34 -7.34
C SER A 30 -2.46 2.91 -6.08
N HIS A 31 -2.97 3.87 -5.31
CA HIS A 31 -3.70 3.60 -4.07
C HIS A 31 -4.96 2.77 -4.33
N GLU A 32 -5.74 3.12 -5.35
CA GLU A 32 -6.91 2.35 -5.76
C GLU A 32 -6.51 0.92 -6.19
N THR A 33 -5.42 0.78 -6.93
CA THR A 33 -4.88 -0.52 -7.31
C THR A 33 -4.53 -1.37 -6.09
N PHE A 34 -3.84 -0.81 -5.09
CA PHE A 34 -3.48 -1.53 -3.86
C PHE A 34 -4.71 -1.98 -3.08
N ARG A 35 -5.70 -1.11 -2.89
CA ARG A 35 -6.97 -1.45 -2.23
C ARG A 35 -7.68 -2.61 -2.95
N ASN A 36 -7.74 -2.55 -4.28
CA ASN A 36 -8.41 -3.57 -5.08
C ASN A 36 -7.66 -4.91 -5.06
N TYR A 37 -6.33 -4.88 -5.13
CA TYR A 37 -5.51 -6.09 -5.04
C TYR A 37 -5.59 -6.76 -3.67
N MET A 38 -5.51 -5.99 -2.58
CA MET A 38 -5.64 -6.52 -1.23
C MET A 38 -6.99 -7.22 -1.04
N ARG A 39 -8.08 -6.58 -1.48
CA ARG A 39 -9.43 -7.14 -1.43
C ARG A 39 -9.54 -8.44 -2.24
N TYR A 40 -9.00 -8.46 -3.47
CA TYR A 40 -8.97 -9.65 -4.32
C TYR A 40 -8.25 -10.82 -3.64
N ILE A 41 -7.10 -10.57 -3.01
CA ILE A 41 -6.33 -11.61 -2.33
C ILE A 41 -7.09 -12.15 -1.12
N ARG A 42 -7.63 -11.27 -0.28
CA ARG A 42 -8.42 -11.63 0.90
C ARG A 42 -9.66 -12.45 0.52
N ASP A 43 -10.42 -12.00 -0.47
CA ASP A 43 -11.60 -12.72 -0.95
C ASP A 43 -11.22 -14.07 -1.56
N GLY A 44 -10.05 -14.16 -2.20
CA GLY A 44 -9.49 -15.41 -2.71
C GLY A 44 -9.13 -16.40 -1.60
N VAL A 45 -8.50 -15.94 -0.51
CA VAL A 45 -8.19 -16.79 0.66
C VAL A 45 -9.47 -17.31 1.31
N ALA A 46 -10.50 -16.46 1.46
CA ALA A 46 -11.81 -16.88 1.96
C ALA A 46 -12.51 -17.94 1.08
N GLN A 47 -12.19 -17.98 -0.21
CA GLN A 47 -12.71 -19.00 -1.11
C GLN A 47 -12.01 -20.36 -0.97
N VAL A 48 -10.76 -20.41 -0.46
CA VAL A 48 -10.01 -21.67 -0.31
C VAL A 48 -10.78 -22.71 0.52
N ALA A 49 -11.51 -22.28 1.55
CA ALA A 49 -12.35 -23.16 2.38
C ALA A 49 -13.68 -23.55 1.72
N ARG A 50 -14.22 -22.69 0.85
CA ARG A 50 -15.51 -22.92 0.17
C ARG A 50 -15.35 -23.81 -1.06
N GLU A 51 -14.15 -23.84 -1.64
CA GLU A 51 -13.84 -24.77 -2.72
C GLU A 51 -13.76 -26.21 -2.19
N GLY A 52 -14.91 -26.90 -2.20
CA GLY A 52 -14.96 -28.36 -2.21
C GLY A 52 -14.15 -28.88 -3.39
N GLY A 53 -12.88 -29.21 -3.16
CA GLY A 53 -11.90 -29.44 -4.22
C GLY A 53 -10.71 -30.25 -3.73
N SER A 54 -9.93 -30.80 -4.65
CA SER A 54 -8.75 -31.59 -4.32
C SER A 54 -7.65 -30.75 -3.67
N THR A 55 -6.80 -31.37 -2.85
CA THR A 55 -5.60 -30.75 -2.24
C THR A 55 -4.77 -29.97 -3.28
N ARG A 56 -4.63 -30.51 -4.50
CA ARG A 56 -3.87 -29.88 -5.59
C ARG A 56 -4.51 -28.57 -6.08
N ARG A 57 -5.83 -28.44 -6.03
CA ARG A 57 -6.54 -27.19 -6.38
C ARG A 57 -6.29 -26.14 -5.30
N ARG A 58 -6.49 -26.50 -4.02
CA ARG A 58 -6.20 -25.62 -2.88
C ARG A 58 -4.76 -25.12 -2.90
N GLN A 59 -3.80 -26.01 -3.16
CA GLN A 59 -2.39 -25.67 -3.28
C GLN A 59 -2.13 -24.62 -4.35
N ARG A 60 -2.63 -24.83 -5.58
CA ARG A 60 -2.44 -23.88 -6.68
C ARG A 60 -3.07 -22.52 -6.40
N LEU A 61 -4.25 -22.51 -5.76
CA LEU A 61 -4.92 -21.26 -5.41
C LEU A 61 -4.09 -20.49 -4.37
N LEU A 62 -3.69 -21.14 -3.28
CA LEU A 62 -2.86 -20.50 -2.24
C LEU A 62 -1.51 -20.02 -2.78
N SER A 63 -0.82 -20.81 -3.60
CA SER A 63 0.43 -20.40 -4.24
C SER A 63 0.25 -19.16 -5.11
N ARG A 64 -0.79 -19.14 -5.97
CA ARG A 64 -1.07 -17.98 -6.83
C ARG A 64 -1.44 -16.73 -6.03
N LEU A 65 -2.21 -16.88 -4.96
CA LEU A 65 -2.56 -15.76 -4.08
C LEU A 65 -1.33 -15.22 -3.35
N GLY A 66 -0.44 -16.11 -2.88
CA GLY A 66 0.83 -15.72 -2.27
C GLY A 66 1.76 -15.00 -3.25
N GLU A 67 1.86 -15.45 -4.50
CA GLU A 67 2.60 -14.75 -5.56
C GLU A 67 2.04 -13.35 -5.81
N HIS A 68 0.72 -13.21 -5.96
CA HIS A 68 0.07 -11.91 -6.10
C HIS A 68 0.29 -11.00 -4.90
N TYR A 69 0.36 -11.56 -3.68
CA TYR A 69 0.66 -10.79 -2.48
C TYR A 69 2.12 -10.32 -2.43
N ALA A 70 3.06 -11.15 -2.87
CA ALA A 70 4.46 -10.77 -3.00
C ALA A 70 4.64 -9.64 -4.04
N ASP A 71 3.95 -9.72 -5.18
CA ASP A 71 3.95 -8.66 -6.20
C ASP A 71 3.37 -7.35 -5.66
N LEU A 72 2.26 -7.43 -4.90
CA LEU A 72 1.63 -6.27 -4.25
C LEU A 72 2.60 -5.58 -3.29
N THR A 73 3.17 -6.33 -2.34
CA THR A 73 4.06 -5.76 -1.31
C THR A 73 5.37 -5.23 -1.90
N TRP A 74 5.89 -5.87 -2.96
CA TRP A 74 6.99 -5.29 -3.73
C TRP A 74 6.61 -3.95 -4.36
N SER A 75 5.46 -3.88 -5.04
CA SER A 75 4.99 -2.63 -5.66
C SER A 75 4.78 -1.52 -4.64
N MET A 76 4.24 -1.84 -3.46
CA MET A 76 4.08 -0.89 -2.35
C MET A 76 5.44 -0.39 -1.85
N SER A 77 6.42 -1.29 -1.63
CA SER A 77 7.75 -0.88 -1.18
C SER A 77 8.47 0.07 -2.15
N VAL A 78 8.23 -0.07 -3.45
CA VAL A 78 8.75 0.83 -4.48
C VAL A 78 8.06 2.19 -4.41
N HIS A 79 6.74 2.19 -4.18
CA HIS A 79 5.89 3.38 -4.05
C HIS A 79 6.24 4.19 -2.79
N GLU A 80 6.26 3.55 -1.62
CA GLU A 80 6.71 4.15 -0.35
C GLU A 80 8.13 4.70 -0.47
N GLY A 81 9.00 3.96 -1.15
CA GLY A 81 10.36 4.41 -1.43
C GLY A 81 10.42 5.67 -2.28
N TYR A 82 9.51 5.83 -3.24
CA TYR A 82 9.38 7.06 -4.01
C TYR A 82 8.88 8.21 -3.12
N GLU A 83 7.90 7.95 -2.26
CA GLU A 83 7.37 8.94 -1.33
C GLU A 83 8.44 9.48 -0.39
N GLU A 84 9.11 8.59 0.33
CA GLU A 84 10.10 8.92 1.34
C GLU A 84 11.32 9.64 0.78
N ARG A 85 11.73 9.31 -0.45
CA ARG A 85 12.98 9.81 -1.04
C ARG A 85 12.79 10.99 -1.98
N LYS A 86 11.55 11.31 -2.36
CA LYS A 86 11.27 12.38 -3.31
C LYS A 86 10.04 13.20 -2.94
N LEU A 87 8.86 12.58 -2.81
CA LEU A 87 7.61 13.32 -2.62
C LEU A 87 7.58 14.05 -1.27
N TYR A 88 7.73 13.32 -0.16
CA TYR A 88 7.63 13.92 1.16
C TYR A 88 8.71 14.97 1.40
N PRO A 89 10.01 14.73 1.13
CA PRO A 89 11.03 15.75 1.33
C PRO A 89 10.76 17.03 0.54
N PHE A 90 10.26 16.90 -0.70
CA PHE A 90 9.89 18.06 -1.52
C PHE A 90 8.76 18.86 -0.88
N LEU A 91 7.67 18.19 -0.48
CA LEU A 91 6.52 18.85 0.13
C LEU A 91 6.83 19.45 1.51
N GLU A 92 7.64 18.76 2.33
CA GLU A 92 8.11 19.26 3.62
C GLU A 92 8.97 20.51 3.44
N ALA A 93 9.92 20.50 2.50
CA ALA A 93 10.77 21.66 2.20
C ALA A 93 9.96 22.86 1.70
N ARG A 94 8.94 22.60 0.88
CA ARG A 94 8.05 23.62 0.33
C ARG A 94 7.14 24.25 1.39
N THR A 95 6.57 23.43 2.26
CA THR A 95 5.46 23.86 3.15
C THR A 95 5.89 24.09 4.60
N GLY A 96 7.06 23.60 5.00
CA GLY A 96 7.51 23.56 6.40
C GLY A 96 6.70 22.61 7.29
N ARG A 97 5.77 21.83 6.73
CA ARG A 97 4.97 20.84 7.45
C ARG A 97 5.64 19.48 7.38
N SER A 98 5.81 18.80 8.51
CA SER A 98 6.37 17.44 8.50
C SER A 98 5.34 16.40 8.09
N LEU A 99 5.80 15.40 7.35
CA LEU A 99 5.12 14.18 6.92
C LEU A 99 5.80 12.93 7.52
N ALA A 100 6.58 13.07 8.59
CA ALA A 100 7.31 11.97 9.21
C ALA A 100 6.39 10.83 9.71
N TRP A 101 5.21 11.18 10.21
CA TRP A 101 4.22 10.22 10.70
C TRP A 101 3.71 9.26 9.59
N LEU A 102 3.65 9.69 8.33
CA LEU A 102 3.31 8.80 7.21
C LEU A 102 4.37 7.72 7.00
N ARG A 103 5.64 8.04 7.26
CA ARG A 103 6.74 7.07 7.17
C ARG A 103 6.70 6.06 8.30
N GLU A 104 6.34 6.52 9.50
CA GLU A 104 6.15 5.63 10.65
C GLU A 104 5.02 4.62 10.40
N GLU A 105 3.95 5.04 9.70
CA GLU A 105 2.88 4.15 9.26
C GLU A 105 3.33 3.11 8.22
N HIS A 106 4.32 3.43 7.36
CA HIS A 106 4.94 2.42 6.47
C HIS A 106 5.63 1.30 7.26
N ASP A 107 6.34 1.64 8.34
CA ASP A 107 7.00 0.65 9.18
C ASP A 107 5.98 -0.27 9.89
N GLU A 108 4.86 0.29 10.38
CA GLU A 108 3.77 -0.49 10.96
C GLU A 108 3.14 -1.45 9.93
N LEU A 109 2.89 -0.96 8.72
CA LEU A 109 2.31 -1.74 7.65
C LEU A 109 3.25 -2.87 7.17
N SER A 110 4.56 -2.61 7.15
CA SER A 110 5.60 -3.61 6.85
C SER A 110 5.54 -4.81 7.81
N LEU A 111 5.33 -4.58 9.12
CA LEU A 111 5.19 -5.66 10.09
C LEU A 111 3.96 -6.53 9.84
N LEU A 112 2.84 -5.93 9.42
CA LEU A 112 1.65 -6.68 9.03
C LEU A 112 1.88 -7.48 7.74
N HIS A 113 2.66 -6.94 6.80
CA HIS A 113 3.02 -7.67 5.59
C HIS A 113 3.86 -8.92 5.86
N ASP A 114 4.77 -8.86 6.83
CA ASP A 114 5.53 -10.02 7.29
C ASP A 114 4.60 -11.12 7.85
N LEU A 115 3.62 -10.76 8.68
CA LEU A 115 2.65 -11.72 9.23
C LEU A 115 1.84 -12.43 8.15
N VAL A 116 1.40 -11.70 7.12
CA VAL A 116 0.64 -12.29 6.01
C VAL A 116 1.53 -13.22 5.18
N ARG A 117 2.78 -12.83 4.90
CA ARG A 117 3.75 -13.68 4.18
C ARG A 117 3.97 -15.00 4.93
N ASP A 118 4.18 -14.92 6.24
CA ASP A 118 4.37 -16.10 7.09
C ASP A 118 3.11 -16.98 7.10
N GLY A 119 1.92 -16.37 7.11
CA GLY A 119 0.64 -17.08 7.00
C GLY A 119 0.48 -17.83 5.67
N PHE A 120 0.88 -17.24 4.54
CA PHE A 120 0.90 -17.93 3.25
C PHE A 120 1.88 -19.11 3.24
N ALA A 121 3.08 -18.93 3.79
CA ALA A 121 4.09 -19.99 3.88
C ALA A 121 3.60 -21.17 4.72
N GLU A 122 2.97 -20.89 5.87
CA GLU A 122 2.41 -21.92 6.74
C GLU A 122 1.24 -22.66 6.08
N ALA A 123 0.30 -21.94 5.45
CA ALA A 123 -0.79 -22.57 4.71
C ALA A 123 -0.28 -23.49 3.60
N ALA A 124 0.73 -23.08 2.83
CA ALA A 124 1.33 -23.89 1.79
C ALA A 124 2.01 -25.16 2.34
N ARG A 125 2.68 -25.05 3.50
CA ARG A 125 3.28 -26.19 4.22
C ARG A 125 2.22 -27.19 4.64
N LEU A 126 1.12 -26.72 5.23
CA LEU A 126 0.03 -27.57 5.74
C LEU A 126 -0.75 -28.29 4.65
N VAL A 127 -0.98 -27.62 3.51
CA VAL A 127 -1.54 -28.28 2.31
C VAL A 127 -0.65 -29.44 1.86
N SER A 128 0.66 -29.25 1.88
CA SER A 128 1.63 -30.28 1.50
C SER A 128 1.66 -31.46 2.49
N ALA A 129 1.48 -31.18 3.78
CA ALA A 129 1.36 -32.17 4.84
C ALA A 129 0.02 -32.92 4.85
N ARG A 130 -0.98 -32.43 4.10
CA ARG A 130 -2.37 -32.94 4.09
C ARG A 130 -3.05 -32.90 5.46
N ASP A 131 -2.70 -31.91 6.28
CA ASP A 131 -3.32 -31.66 7.57
C ASP A 131 -4.45 -30.64 7.42
N ASP A 132 -5.64 -31.12 7.04
CA ASP A 132 -6.78 -30.25 6.75
C ASP A 132 -7.29 -29.50 8.00
N ALA A 133 -7.11 -30.06 9.21
CA ALA A 133 -7.54 -29.41 10.45
C ALA A 133 -6.60 -28.25 10.81
N ALA A 134 -5.29 -28.47 10.75
CA ALA A 134 -4.33 -27.39 10.97
C ALA A 134 -4.39 -26.34 9.85
N LEU A 135 -4.61 -26.75 8.60
CA LEU A 135 -4.78 -25.84 7.47
C LEU A 135 -5.94 -24.88 7.70
N GLU A 136 -7.07 -25.36 8.22
CA GLU A 136 -8.22 -24.52 8.52
C GLU A 136 -7.89 -23.47 9.60
N ALA A 137 -7.17 -23.85 10.65
CA ALA A 137 -6.72 -22.91 11.67
C ALA A 137 -5.75 -21.86 11.12
N ALA A 138 -4.77 -22.28 10.30
CA ALA A 138 -3.82 -21.38 9.65
C ALA A 138 -4.50 -20.43 8.66
N ARG A 139 -5.51 -20.91 7.93
CA ARG A 139 -6.33 -20.07 7.05
C ARG A 139 -7.03 -18.96 7.83
N VAL A 140 -7.68 -19.28 8.96
CA VAL A 140 -8.34 -18.27 9.80
C VAL A 140 -7.35 -17.21 10.28
N GLN A 141 -6.14 -17.61 10.68
CA GLN A 141 -5.08 -16.67 11.07
C GLN A 141 -4.61 -15.80 9.90
N LEU A 142 -4.44 -16.39 8.71
CA LEU A 142 -4.10 -15.66 7.49
C LEU A 142 -5.18 -14.64 7.11
N GLU A 143 -6.46 -14.98 7.25
CA GLU A 143 -7.57 -14.05 7.01
C GLU A 143 -7.57 -12.88 7.97
N GLN A 144 -7.34 -13.14 9.26
CA GLN A 144 -7.22 -12.08 10.28
C GLN A 144 -6.02 -11.16 9.98
N ALA A 145 -4.89 -11.73 9.56
CA ALA A 145 -3.72 -10.94 9.19
C ALA A 145 -4.00 -10.08 7.93
N LEU A 146 -4.68 -10.64 6.93
CA LEU A 146 -5.08 -9.90 5.72
C LEU A 146 -6.09 -8.79 6.03
N GLU A 147 -7.05 -9.04 6.92
CA GLU A 147 -8.03 -8.04 7.36
C GLU A 147 -7.36 -6.90 8.14
N ALA A 148 -6.42 -7.22 9.03
CA ALA A 148 -5.63 -6.22 9.75
C ALA A 148 -4.78 -5.38 8.78
N ALA A 149 -4.07 -6.03 7.84
CA ALA A 149 -3.28 -5.35 6.82
C ALA A 149 -4.15 -4.47 5.89
N GLU A 150 -5.32 -4.95 5.45
CA GLU A 150 -6.27 -4.18 4.64
C GLU A 150 -6.77 -2.94 5.38
N THR A 151 -7.09 -3.09 6.67
CA THR A 151 -7.59 -1.99 7.51
C THR A 151 -6.54 -0.91 7.69
N VAL A 152 -5.30 -1.29 8.05
CA VAL A 152 -4.20 -0.34 8.23
C VAL A 152 -3.81 0.31 6.91
N LEU A 153 -3.69 -0.46 5.83
CA LEU A 153 -3.45 0.07 4.48
C LEU A 153 -4.51 1.09 4.09
N ALA A 154 -5.80 0.78 4.26
CA ALA A 154 -6.88 1.68 3.88
C ALA A 154 -6.84 3.00 4.68
N ALA A 155 -6.54 2.92 5.98
CA ALA A 155 -6.39 4.08 6.85
C ALA A 155 -5.19 4.94 6.44
N HIS A 156 -4.02 4.32 6.24
CA HIS A 156 -2.80 4.96 5.80
C HIS A 156 -2.98 5.69 4.46
N LEU A 157 -3.43 4.98 3.42
CA LEU A 157 -3.65 5.58 2.09
C LEU A 157 -4.63 6.75 2.17
N ARG A 158 -5.65 6.68 3.04
CA ARG A 158 -6.58 7.79 3.23
C ARG A 158 -5.91 8.99 3.89
N ALA A 159 -5.14 8.76 4.95
CA ALA A 159 -4.43 9.81 5.67
C ALA A 159 -3.39 10.49 4.78
N GLU A 160 -2.66 9.71 3.98
CA GLU A 160 -1.73 10.21 2.98
C GLU A 160 -2.44 11.06 1.94
N GLU A 161 -3.50 10.55 1.32
CA GLU A 161 -4.27 11.28 0.31
C GLU A 161 -4.73 12.66 0.84
N ASP A 162 -5.27 12.70 2.07
CA ASP A 162 -5.72 13.94 2.72
C ASP A 162 -4.57 14.91 3.02
N ALA A 163 -3.37 14.39 3.30
CA ALA A 163 -2.19 15.20 3.61
C ALA A 163 -1.46 15.69 2.35
N VAL A 164 -1.36 14.85 1.33
CA VAL A 164 -0.46 15.00 0.18
C VAL A 164 -1.17 15.59 -1.03
N VAL A 165 -2.36 15.09 -1.40
CA VAL A 165 -3.04 15.51 -2.64
C VAL A 165 -3.32 17.02 -2.65
N PRO A 166 -3.84 17.65 -1.57
CA PRO A 166 -4.03 19.09 -1.56
C PRO A 166 -2.74 19.89 -1.77
N LEU A 167 -1.61 19.39 -1.27
CA LEU A 167 -0.31 20.03 -1.45
C LEU A 167 0.19 19.89 -2.89
N MET A 168 -0.02 18.73 -3.50
CA MET A 168 0.27 18.49 -4.91
C MET A 168 -0.58 19.37 -5.83
N LEU A 169 -1.89 19.46 -5.58
CA LEU A 169 -2.78 20.32 -6.37
C LEU A 169 -2.44 21.82 -6.24
N ALA A 170 -1.85 22.22 -5.11
CA ALA A 170 -1.39 23.59 -4.89
C ALA A 170 -0.07 23.95 -5.58
N LEU A 171 0.61 23.01 -6.25
CA LEU A 171 1.79 23.30 -7.05
C LEU A 171 1.39 24.04 -8.33
N GLU A 172 2.12 25.10 -8.66
CA GLU A 172 2.04 25.73 -9.97
C GLU A 172 2.68 24.83 -11.04
N PRO A 173 2.25 24.90 -12.32
CA PRO A 173 2.77 24.00 -13.36
C PRO A 173 4.30 23.97 -13.48
N GLU A 174 4.96 25.13 -13.34
CA GLU A 174 6.42 25.22 -13.38
C GLU A 174 7.08 24.56 -12.15
N GLU A 175 6.46 24.70 -10.97
CA GLU A 175 6.91 24.06 -9.74
C GLU A 175 6.75 22.54 -9.82
N PHE A 176 5.63 22.06 -10.38
CA PHE A 176 5.40 20.64 -10.61
C PHE A 176 6.37 20.05 -11.63
N ALA A 177 6.71 20.79 -12.69
CA ALA A 177 7.73 20.39 -13.64
C ALA A 177 9.10 20.23 -12.97
N GLN A 178 9.50 21.19 -12.13
CA GLN A 178 10.74 21.11 -11.35
C GLN A 178 10.73 19.88 -10.43
N TYR A 179 9.65 19.66 -9.69
CA TYR A 179 9.45 18.49 -8.86
C TYR A 179 9.59 17.18 -9.64
N ARG A 180 8.91 17.07 -10.78
CA ARG A 180 8.93 15.87 -11.64
C ARG A 180 10.36 15.55 -12.06
N ASP A 181 11.14 16.57 -12.37
CA ASP A 181 12.50 16.42 -12.89
C ASP A 181 13.55 16.23 -11.76
N LEU A 182 13.17 16.37 -10.49
CA LEU A 182 14.06 16.06 -9.37
C LEU A 182 14.46 14.57 -9.38
N PRO A 183 15.75 14.24 -9.21
CA PRO A 183 16.17 12.87 -9.02
C PRO A 183 15.59 12.34 -7.69
N GLN A 184 15.25 11.05 -7.65
CA GLN A 184 15.00 10.40 -6.36
C GLN A 184 16.31 10.39 -5.56
N ALA A 185 16.25 10.81 -4.29
CA ALA A 185 17.43 10.74 -3.43
C ALA A 185 17.92 9.28 -3.33
N LYS A 186 19.24 9.08 -3.28
CA LYS A 186 19.80 7.76 -2.99
C LYS A 186 19.59 7.46 -1.51
N GLY A 187 18.60 6.61 -1.21
CA GLY A 187 18.41 6.07 0.13
C GLY A 187 19.35 4.88 0.37
N PRO A 188 19.52 4.46 1.64
CA PRO A 188 20.11 3.15 1.91
C PRO A 188 19.27 2.07 1.20
N PRO A 189 19.90 0.99 0.68
CA PRO A 189 19.14 -0.12 0.14
C PRO A 189 18.22 -0.68 1.23
N ARG A 190 16.91 -0.73 0.97
CA ARG A 190 16.00 -1.51 1.83
C ARG A 190 16.48 -2.97 1.77
N PRO A 191 16.58 -3.69 2.90
CA PRO A 191 16.95 -5.09 2.88
C PRO A 191 15.99 -5.84 1.94
N ARG A 192 16.54 -6.68 1.07
CA ARG A 192 15.70 -7.58 0.26
C ARG A 192 14.93 -8.46 1.23
N ALA A 193 13.60 -8.35 1.22
CA ALA A 193 12.76 -9.41 1.74
C ALA A 193 13.06 -10.67 0.91
N PHE A 194 13.55 -11.72 1.58
CA PHE A 194 13.87 -13.01 0.98
C PHE A 194 12.63 -13.92 1.00
#